data_AF-G4TXZ0-F1
#
_entry.id   AF-G4TXZ0-F1
#
_cell.length_a   1.000
_cell.length_b   1.000
_cell.length_c   1.000
_cell.angle_alpha   90.00
_cell.angle_beta   90.00
_cell.angle_gamma   90.00
#
_symmetry.space_group_name_H-M   'P 1'
#
loop_
_entity.id
_entity.type
_entity.pdbx_description
1 polymer ?
#
loop_
_entity_poly.entity_id
_entity_poly.type
_entity_poly.pdbx_seq_one_letter_code
_entity_poly.pdbx_strand_id
1 'polypeptide(L)'
;MSQIRKLKGDPVAMWNKLKSIHNAKTSATRFNALKAFFTKTKAEGEPLASITAATNALEEQFRSLWTKNYDVDALLNDLTMMSSLRMIPPESIHVQTSLLCQ
;
A
#
# COMPACT_ATOMS: atom_id res chain seq x y z
N MET A 1 -2.33 1.01 18.55
CA MET A 1 -3.04 1.85 19.56
C MET A 1 -2.37 1.94 20.94
N SER A 2 -1.46 1.03 21.37
CA SER A 2 -0.84 1.12 22.71
C SER A 2 0.31 2.13 22.80
N GLN A 3 1.04 2.36 21.71
CA GLN A 3 2.21 3.26 21.65
C GLN A 3 1.82 4.75 21.68
N ILE A 4 0.75 5.15 20.97
CA ILE A 4 0.26 6.55 20.94
C ILE A 4 -0.28 6.98 22.30
N ARG A 5 -0.93 6.06 23.04
CA ARG A 5 -1.43 6.31 24.40
C ARG A 5 -0.32 6.67 25.39
N LYS A 6 0.92 6.22 25.15
CA LYS A 6 2.09 6.58 25.97
C LYS A 6 2.60 8.00 25.71
N LEU A 7 2.16 8.64 24.62
CA LEU A 7 2.58 9.99 24.21
C LEU A 7 1.52 11.07 24.54
N LYS A 8 0.52 10.74 25.38
CA LYS A 8 -0.63 11.62 25.67
C LYS A 8 -0.24 12.97 26.30
N GLY A 9 0.94 13.05 26.94
CA GLY A 9 1.48 14.28 27.54
C GLY A 9 2.33 15.14 26.60
N ASP A 10 2.63 14.66 25.39
CA ASP A 10 3.40 15.41 24.39
C ASP A 10 2.64 15.39 23.05
N PRO A 11 1.83 16.43 22.79
CA PRO A 11 1.06 16.55 21.56
C PRO A 11 1.93 16.51 20.30
N VAL A 12 3.14 17.09 20.33
CA VAL A 12 4.03 17.17 19.17
C VAL A 12 4.59 15.77 18.85
N ALA A 13 5.07 15.04 19.87
CA ALA A 13 5.51 13.66 19.68
C ALA A 13 4.36 12.75 19.23
N MET A 14 3.14 12.98 19.74
CA MET A 14 1.96 12.23 19.34
C MET A 14 1.64 12.43 17.85
N TRP A 15 1.63 13.68 17.38
CA TRP A 15 1.40 14.02 15.98
C TRP A 15 2.50 13.51 15.05
N ASN A 16 3.76 13.61 15.45
CA ASN A 16 4.88 13.03 14.69
C ASN A 16 4.77 11.51 14.58
N LYS A 17 4.36 10.82 15.65
CA LYS A 17 4.16 9.37 15.62
C LYS A 17 2.95 8.97 14.79
N LEU A 18 1.85 9.71 14.88
CA LEU A 18 0.68 9.53 14.02
C LEU A 18 1.04 9.71 12.55
N LYS A 19 1.76 10.78 12.21
CA LYS A 19 2.26 11.01 10.85
C LYS A 19 3.21 9.91 10.40
N SER A 20 4.09 9.42 11.28
CA SER A 20 4.99 8.29 10.99
C SER A 20 4.23 6.99 10.73
N ILE A 21 3.13 6.73 11.43
CA ILE A 21 2.28 5.55 11.22
C ILE A 21 1.43 5.70 9.95
N HIS A 22 0.88 6.89 9.72
CA HIS A 22 -0.02 7.17 8.60
C HIS A 22 0.72 7.30 7.27
N ASN A 23 1.90 7.94 7.27
CA ASN A 23 2.80 8.02 6.11
C ASN A 23 3.79 6.84 6.08
N ALA A 24 3.56 5.80 6.88
CA ALA A 24 4.39 4.62 6.79
C ALA A 24 4.21 4.02 5.39
N LYS A 25 5.30 3.94 4.63
CA LYS A 25 5.41 3.18 3.39
C LYS A 25 5.41 1.67 3.71
N THR A 26 4.37 1.23 4.43
CA THR A 26 4.18 -0.16 4.86
C THR A 26 3.84 -1.05 3.67
N SER A 27 4.02 -2.35 3.87
CA SER A 27 3.60 -3.40 2.96
C SER A 27 2.13 -3.22 2.53
N ALA A 28 1.24 -2.80 3.44
CA ALA A 28 -0.16 -2.49 3.14
C ALA A 28 -0.35 -1.33 2.15
N THR A 29 0.39 -0.23 2.30
CA THR A 29 0.29 0.93 1.39
C THR A 29 0.80 0.57 -0.01
N ARG A 30 1.91 -0.19 -0.09
CA ARG A 30 2.43 -0.71 -1.38
C ARG A 30 1.47 -1.71 -2.02
N PHE A 31 0.89 -2.62 -1.23
CA PHE A 31 -0.14 -3.54 -1.69
C PHE A 31 -1.34 -2.80 -2.30
N ASN A 32 -1.83 -1.74 -1.64
CA ASN A 32 -2.96 -0.96 -2.16
C ASN A 32 -2.61 -0.25 -3.47
N ALA A 33 -1.39 0.28 -3.61
CA ALA A 33 -0.92 0.88 -4.85
C ALA A 33 -0.78 -0.14 -5.99
N LEU A 34 -0.18 -1.31 -5.73
CA LEU A 34 -0.12 -2.42 -6.70
C LEU A 34 -1.52 -2.92 -7.08
N LYS A 35 -2.42 -3.03 -6.10
CA LYS A 35 -3.83 -3.37 -6.35
C LYS A 35 -4.46 -2.37 -7.31
N ALA A 36 -4.37 -1.07 -7.03
CA ALA A 36 -4.88 -0.04 -7.91
C ALA A 36 -4.30 -0.14 -9.33
N PHE A 37 -2.98 -0.37 -9.43
CA PHE A 37 -2.26 -0.57 -10.70
C PHE A 37 -2.86 -1.73 -11.52
N PHE A 38 -3.01 -2.91 -10.90
CA PHE A 38 -3.52 -4.10 -11.59
C PHE A 38 -5.04 -4.18 -11.75
N THR A 39 -5.80 -3.36 -11.02
CA THR A 39 -7.27 -3.30 -11.13
C THR A 39 -7.75 -2.18 -12.05
N LYS A 40 -6.89 -1.23 -12.42
CA LYS A 40 -7.28 -0.13 -13.30
C LYS A 40 -7.66 -0.69 -14.67
N THR A 41 -8.92 -0.53 -15.00
CA THR A 41 -9.47 -0.80 -16.32
C THR A 41 -9.92 0.50 -16.97
N LYS A 42 -9.94 0.49 -18.30
CA LYS A 42 -10.48 1.59 -19.11
C LYS A 42 -11.98 1.72 -18.81
N ALA A 43 -12.44 2.93 -18.51
CA ALA A 43 -13.86 3.20 -18.36
C ALA A 43 -14.58 3.24 -19.73
N GLU A 44 -15.89 3.03 -19.72
CA GLU A 44 -16.71 3.23 -20.92
C GLU A 44 -16.65 4.70 -21.35
N GLY A 45 -16.43 4.94 -22.65
CA GLY A 45 -16.25 6.30 -23.19
C GLY A 45 -14.87 6.94 -22.94
N GLU A 46 -13.97 6.31 -22.20
CA GLU A 46 -12.61 6.83 -21.97
C GLU A 46 -11.76 6.73 -23.28
N PRO A 47 -10.97 7.75 -23.67
CA PRO A 47 -10.06 7.64 -24.82
C PRO A 47 -8.92 6.65 -24.55
N LEU A 48 -8.47 5.91 -25.56
CA LEU A 48 -7.31 5.01 -25.39
C LEU A 48 -6.05 5.77 -24.95
N ALA A 49 -5.89 7.02 -25.38
CA ALA A 49 -4.76 7.86 -25.00
C ALA A 49 -4.68 8.19 -23.50
N SER A 50 -5.81 8.18 -22.77
CA SER A 50 -5.79 8.45 -21.33
C SER A 50 -5.32 7.24 -20.51
N ILE A 51 -5.31 6.03 -21.09
CA ILE A 51 -4.77 4.83 -20.44
C ILE A 51 -3.29 5.07 -20.12
N THR A 52 -2.51 5.54 -21.09
CA THR A 52 -1.08 5.81 -20.89
C THR A 52 -0.85 6.84 -19.78
N ALA A 53 -1.63 7.93 -19.77
CA ALA A 53 -1.53 8.95 -18.72
C ALA A 53 -1.88 8.39 -17.33
N ALA A 54 -2.93 7.57 -17.25
CA ALA A 54 -3.33 6.92 -16.01
C ALA A 54 -2.29 5.89 -15.52
N THR A 55 -1.72 5.09 -16.43
CA THR A 55 -0.66 4.14 -16.11
C THR A 55 0.58 4.86 -15.58
N ASN A 56 1.02 5.95 -16.23
CA ASN A 56 2.15 6.74 -15.76
C ASN A 56 1.89 7.34 -14.36
N ALA A 57 0.70 7.87 -14.11
CA ALA A 57 0.34 8.40 -12.80
C ALA A 57 0.34 7.33 -11.70
N LEU A 58 -0.15 6.12 -12.00
CA LEU A 58 -0.13 4.99 -11.08
C LEU A 58 1.29 4.47 -10.83
N GLU A 59 2.15 4.48 -11.86
CA GLU A 59 3.57 4.14 -11.73
C GLU A 59 4.29 5.14 -10.83
N GLU A 60 4.11 6.44 -11.06
CA GLU A 60 4.68 7.50 -10.23
C GLU A 60 4.21 7.39 -8.77
N GLN A 61 2.92 7.11 -8.57
CA GLN A 61 2.37 6.88 -7.23
C GLN A 61 3.06 5.69 -6.56
N PHE A 62 3.23 4.56 -7.26
CA PHE A 62 3.91 3.40 -6.70
C PHE A 62 5.39 3.67 -6.42
N ARG A 63 6.10 4.33 -7.33
CA ARG A 63 7.50 4.76 -7.14
C ARG A 63 7.66 5.72 -5.96
N SER A 64 6.67 6.58 -5.71
CA SER A 64 6.69 7.46 -4.54
C SER A 64 6.72 6.70 -3.22
N LEU A 65 6.25 5.43 -3.21
CA LEU A 65 6.26 4.52 -2.07
C LEU A 65 7.55 3.70 -1.94
N TRP A 66 8.47 3.78 -2.90
CA TRP A 66 9.79 3.15 -2.76
C TRP A 66 10.56 3.76 -1.58
N THR A 67 11.13 2.88 -0.76
CA THR A 67 12.17 3.23 0.20
C THR A 67 13.52 3.18 -0.52
N LYS A 68 14.58 3.77 0.06
CA LYS A 68 15.92 3.78 -0.56
C LYS A 68 16.47 2.38 -0.89
N ASN A 69 15.95 1.34 -0.24
CA ASN A 69 16.41 -0.05 -0.36
C ASN A 69 15.34 -0.95 -1.01
N TYR A 70 14.45 -0.40 -1.82
CA TYR A 70 13.45 -1.21 -2.52
C TYR A 70 14.04 -1.75 -3.81
N ASP A 71 14.39 -3.03 -3.80
CA ASP A 71 14.95 -3.75 -4.93
C ASP A 71 13.91 -4.69 -5.58
N VAL A 72 14.36 -5.46 -6.58
CA VAL A 72 13.51 -6.42 -7.31
C VAL A 72 13.02 -7.54 -6.38
N ASP A 73 13.82 -7.94 -5.38
CA ASP A 73 13.43 -8.97 -4.42
C ASP A 73 12.30 -8.48 -3.50
N ALA A 74 12.38 -7.23 -3.04
CA ALA A 74 11.31 -6.57 -2.30
C ALA A 74 10.02 -6.48 -3.13
N LEU A 75 10.13 -6.18 -4.42
CA LEU A 75 9.00 -6.18 -5.35
C LEU A 75 8.38 -7.58 -5.48
N LEU A 76 9.21 -8.60 -5.70
CA LEU A 76 8.74 -9.97 -5.84
C LEU A 76 8.03 -10.43 -4.56
N ASN A 77 8.58 -10.10 -3.38
CA ASN A 77 7.96 -10.41 -2.11
C ASN A 77 6.58 -9.74 -1.93
N ASP A 78 6.47 -8.45 -2.26
CA ASP A 78 5.17 -7.75 -2.24
C ASP A 78 4.15 -8.42 -3.20
N LEU A 79 4.58 -8.86 -4.39
CA LEU A 79 3.73 -9.58 -5.35
C LEU A 79 3.32 -10.98 -4.87
N THR A 80 4.23 -11.71 -4.21
CA THR A 80 3.95 -13.02 -3.61
C THR A 80 2.94 -12.90 -2.47
N MET A 81 3.10 -11.91 -1.58
CA MET A 81 2.12 -11.60 -0.54
C MET A 81 0.77 -11.24 -1.17
N MET A 82 0.78 -10.41 -2.20
CA MET A 82 -0.44 -10.00 -2.88
C MET A 82 -1.20 -11.17 -3.50
N SER A 83 -0.46 -12.09 -4.11
CA SER A 83 -1.01 -13.32 -4.70
C SER A 83 -1.59 -14.23 -3.61
N SER A 84 -0.86 -14.41 -2.51
CA SER A 84 -1.30 -15.18 -1.34
C SER A 84 -2.60 -14.63 -0.76
N LEU A 85 -2.70 -13.30 -0.60
CA LEU A 85 -3.90 -12.63 -0.11
C LEU A 85 -5.13 -12.85 -1.00
N ARG A 86 -4.92 -12.89 -2.33
CA ARG A 86 -6.00 -13.16 -3.30
C ARG A 86 -6.46 -14.62 -3.30
N MET A 87 -5.58 -15.55 -2.91
CA MET A 87 -5.90 -16.98 -2.82
C MET A 87 -6.61 -17.33 -1.50
N ILE A 88 -6.54 -16.46 -0.48
CA ILE A 88 -7.25 -16.67 0.78
C ILE A 88 -8.76 -16.49 0.55
N PRO A 89 -9.58 -17.49 0.94
CA PRO A 89 -11.02 -17.38 0.84
C PRO A 89 -11.59 -16.22 1.68
N PRO A 90 -12.66 -15.54 1.23
CA PRO A 90 -13.23 -14.38 1.90
C PRO A 90 -13.74 -14.66 3.33
N GLU A 91 -14.02 -15.91 3.69
CA GLU A 91 -14.34 -16.34 5.05
C GLU A 91 -13.16 -16.22 6.04
N SER A 92 -11.94 -16.00 5.54
CA SER A 92 -10.69 -15.95 6.32
C SER A 92 -10.06 -14.54 6.39
N ILE A 93 -10.88 -13.48 6.44
CA ILE A 93 -10.45 -12.06 6.49
C ILE A 93 -9.41 -11.78 7.60
N HIS A 94 -9.50 -12.46 8.74
CA HIS A 94 -8.56 -12.28 9.85
C HIS A 94 -7.11 -12.61 9.47
N VAL A 95 -6.90 -13.61 8.58
CA VAL A 95 -5.57 -13.98 8.06
C VAL A 95 -5.03 -12.89 7.13
N GLN A 96 -5.89 -12.28 6.31
CA GLN A 96 -5.51 -11.19 5.42
C GLN A 96 -5.02 -9.97 6.18
N THR A 97 -5.69 -9.61 7.29
CA THR A 97 -5.30 -8.47 8.12
C THR A 97 -3.96 -8.67 8.81
N SER A 98 -3.62 -9.89 9.24
CA SER A 98 -2.34 -10.19 9.89
C SER A 98 -1.15 -10.06 8.94
N LEU A 99 -1.30 -10.51 7.69
CA LEU A 99 -0.25 -10.43 6.66
C LEU A 99 0.05 -8.98 6.24
N LEU A 100 -0.97 -8.12 6.17
CA LEU A 100 -0.79 -6.70 5.83
C LEU A 100 -0.11 -5.88 6.94
N CYS A 101 -0.05 -6.41 8.16
CA CYS A 101 0.55 -5.73 9.32
C CYS A 101 2.00 -6.14 9.61
N GLN A 102 2.61 -6.99 8.78
CA GLN A 102 4.03 -7.40 8.85
C GLN A 102 4.94 -6.34 8.22
#